data_AF-A0A8X6FVI4-F1
#
_entry.id   AF-A0A8X6FVI4-F1
#
_cell.length_a   1.000
_cell.length_b   1.000
_cell.length_c   1.000
_cell.angle_alpha   90.00
_cell.angle_beta   90.00
_cell.angle_gamma   90.00
#
_symmetry.space_group_name_H-M   'P 1'
#
loop_
_entity.id
_entity.type
_entity.pdbx_description
1 polymer ?
#
loop_
_entity_poly.entity_id
_entity_poly.type
_entity_poly.pdbx_seq_one_letter_code
_entity_poly.pdbx_strand_id
1 'polypeptide(L)'
;ALAPAAIKEPNSSTNDDYSTQLGIVPHQIRGFLYTFQNSILLSKSYNKCTACSLKVIEEYRKNGSDFVVKAMNSSQYLEDITGLSKLMENITGDE
;
A
#
# COMPACT_ATOMS: atom_id res chain seq x y z
N ALA A 1 -2.84 -15.28 -1.28
CA ALA A 1 -4.01 -15.03 -0.41
C ALA A 1 -4.44 -13.58 -0.59
N LEU A 2 -5.63 -13.33 -1.18
CA LEU A 2 -6.16 -11.98 -1.33
C LEU A 2 -6.40 -11.39 0.07
N ALA A 3 -5.78 -10.25 0.36
CA ALA A 3 -6.02 -9.55 1.62
C ALA A 3 -7.51 -9.18 1.71
N PRO A 4 -8.21 -9.49 2.82
CA PRO A 4 -9.60 -9.12 2.98
C PRO A 4 -9.64 -7.60 3.11
N ALA A 5 -9.97 -6.94 2.00
CA ALA A 5 -10.50 -5.60 2.01
C ALA A 5 -11.71 -5.63 2.96
N ALA A 6 -11.57 -5.05 4.15
CA ALA A 6 -12.69 -4.87 5.05
C ALA A 6 -13.70 -3.97 4.33
N ILE A 7 -14.70 -4.59 3.69
CA ILE A 7 -15.90 -3.90 3.23
C ILE A 7 -16.64 -3.54 4.50
N LYS A 8 -16.45 -2.32 4.99
CA LYS A 8 -17.33 -1.80 6.03
C LYS A 8 -18.60 -1.36 5.31
N GLU A 9 -19.68 -2.11 5.54
CA GLU A 9 -21.05 -1.71 5.22
C GLU A 9 -21.28 -0.23 5.59
N PRO A 10 -22.01 0.55 4.77
CA PRO A 10 -22.18 2.00 4.97
C PRO A 10 -22.82 2.39 6.32
N ASN A 11 -23.34 1.42 7.08
CA ASN A 11 -24.03 1.63 8.36
C ASN A 11 -23.43 0.90 9.57
N SER A 12 -22.22 0.34 9.49
CA SER A 12 -21.56 -0.24 10.68
C SER A 12 -20.67 0.79 11.38
N SER A 13 -21.29 1.49 12.34
CA SER A 13 -20.70 2.28 13.44
C SER A 13 -19.29 2.82 13.15
N THR A 14 -19.27 4.00 12.54
CA THR A 14 -18.10 4.83 12.28
C THR A 14 -17.29 5.03 13.56
N ASN A 15 -15.98 4.88 13.46
CA ASN A 15 -15.11 5.73 14.29
C ASN A 15 -15.42 7.15 13.80
N ASP A 16 -16.18 7.91 14.58
CA ASP A 16 -16.59 9.29 14.26
C ASP A 16 -15.41 10.26 14.09
N ASP A 17 -14.19 9.81 14.39
CA ASP A 17 -12.94 10.58 14.42
C ASP A 17 -12.46 11.17 13.06
N TYR A 18 -13.03 10.74 11.92
CA TYR A 18 -12.62 11.25 10.59
C TYR A 18 -13.77 11.86 9.78
N SER A 19 -14.88 12.20 10.45
CA SER A 19 -15.98 12.91 9.81
C SER A 19 -15.76 14.42 9.87
N THR A 20 -16.02 15.10 8.75
CA THR A 20 -16.01 16.56 8.64
C THR A 20 -17.43 17.05 8.40
N GLN A 21 -17.64 18.37 8.39
CA GLN A 21 -18.92 18.97 7.99
C GLN A 21 -19.34 18.58 6.56
N LEU A 22 -18.40 18.14 5.71
CA LEU A 22 -18.64 17.66 4.36
C LEU A 22 -18.80 16.12 4.27
N GLY A 23 -18.86 15.44 5.41
CA GLY A 23 -18.95 13.98 5.50
C GLY A 23 -17.60 13.32 5.77
N ILE A 24 -17.50 12.03 5.46
CA ILE A 24 -16.32 11.20 5.74
C ILE A 24 -15.14 11.52 4.81
N VAL A 25 -13.92 11.25 5.29
CA VAL A 25 -12.68 11.28 4.48
C VAL A 25 -12.17 9.85 4.27
N PRO A 26 -12.54 9.18 3.15
CA PRO A 26 -12.12 7.80 2.90
C PRO A 26 -10.64 7.72 2.54
N HIS A 27 -9.94 6.71 3.07
CA HIS A 27 -8.55 6.42 2.71
C HIS A 27 -8.40 6.00 1.25
N GLN A 28 -9.31 5.16 0.75
CA GLN A 28 -9.35 4.74 -0.66
C GLN A 28 -10.80 4.46 -1.09
N ILE A 29 -11.16 4.86 -2.30
CA ILE A 29 -12.45 4.56 -2.93
C ILE A 29 -12.19 3.66 -4.15
N ARG A 30 -12.89 2.52 -4.24
CA ARG A 30 -12.87 1.64 -5.42
C ARG A 30 -14.27 1.56 -6.02
N GLY A 31 -14.41 2.01 -7.26
CA GLY A 31 -15.66 1.95 -8.02
C GLY A 31 -15.73 0.74 -8.94
N PHE A 32 -16.94 0.20 -9.10
CA PHE A 32 -17.26 -0.93 -9.97
C PHE A 32 -18.35 -0.50 -10.95
N LEU A 33 -17.98 -0.35 -12.23
CA LEU A 33 -18.89 0.19 -13.26
C LEU A 33 -20.03 -0.77 -13.61
N TYR A 34 -19.79 -2.09 -13.61
CA TYR A 34 -20.81 -3.07 -14.00
C TYR A 34 -22.00 -3.13 -13.03
N THR A 35 -21.79 -2.78 -11.75
CA THR A 35 -22.84 -2.68 -10.72
C THR A 35 -23.16 -1.25 -10.32
N PHE A 36 -22.42 -0.26 -10.84
CA PHE A 36 -22.50 1.13 -10.41
C PHE A 36 -22.35 1.31 -8.88
N GLN A 37 -21.45 0.55 -8.26
CA GLN A 37 -21.21 0.57 -6.81
C GLN A 37 -19.81 1.10 -6.46
N ASN A 38 -19.68 1.69 -5.28
CA ASN A 38 -18.41 2.12 -4.71
C ASN A 38 -18.17 1.45 -3.36
N SER A 39 -16.91 1.07 -3.09
CA SER A 39 -16.46 0.53 -1.82
C SER A 39 -15.37 1.40 -1.22
N ILE A 40 -15.43 1.62 0.09
CA ILE A 40 -14.40 2.34 0.84
C ILE A 40 -13.45 1.32 1.45
N LEU A 41 -12.16 1.57 1.30
CA LEU A 41 -11.08 0.67 1.71
C LEU A 41 -10.10 1.40 2.63
N LEU A 42 -9.64 0.69 3.64
CA LEU A 42 -8.56 1.11 4.52
C LEU A 42 -7.42 0.11 4.41
N SER A 43 -6.20 0.61 4.17
CA SER A 43 -4.98 -0.18 4.25
C SER A 43 -4.04 0.40 5.29
N LYS A 44 -3.31 -0.47 6.00
CA LYS A 44 -2.23 -0.03 6.89
C LYS A 44 -0.94 0.14 6.09
N SER A 45 -0.06 1.02 6.55
CA SER A 45 1.30 1.15 6.02
C SER A 45 2.01 -0.20 6.10
N TYR A 46 2.67 -0.60 5.00
CA TYR A 46 3.39 -1.86 4.93
C TYR A 46 4.90 -1.65 5.06
N ASN A 47 5.53 -2.39 5.97
CA ASN A 47 6.96 -2.25 6.28
C ASN A 47 7.90 -2.64 5.13
N LYS A 48 7.41 -3.42 4.15
CA LYS A 48 8.14 -3.73 2.91
C LYS A 48 7.57 -3.03 1.67
N CYS A 49 6.82 -1.94 1.85
CA CYS A 49 6.35 -1.14 0.72
C CYS A 49 7.52 -0.52 -0.06
N THR A 50 7.53 -0.70 -1.38
CA THR A 50 8.55 -0.16 -2.30
C THR A 50 8.51 1.36 -2.46
N ALA A 51 7.53 2.04 -1.88
CA ALA A 51 7.39 3.49 -1.92
C ALA A 51 7.52 4.17 -0.54
N CYS A 52 6.81 3.67 0.48
CA CYS A 52 6.66 4.38 1.76
C CYS A 52 7.28 3.67 2.98
N SER A 53 8.00 2.56 2.79
CA SER A 53 8.70 1.91 3.91
C SER A 53 9.82 2.81 4.44
N LEU A 54 10.14 2.67 5.73
CA LEU A 54 11.23 3.43 6.36
C LEU A 54 12.55 3.27 5.62
N LYS A 55 12.85 2.04 5.14
CA LYS A 55 14.05 1.76 4.35
C LYS A 55 14.14 2.60 3.07
N VAL A 56 13.03 2.73 2.34
CA VAL A 56 12.98 3.55 1.11
C VAL A 56 13.18 5.02 1.45
N ILE A 57 12.53 5.51 2.51
CA ILE A 57 12.65 6.91 2.95
C ILE A 57 14.10 7.22 3.38
N GLU A 58 14.73 6.32 4.14
CA GLU A 58 16.11 6.46 4.58
C GLU A 58 17.10 6.41 3.42
N GLU A 59 16.92 5.49 2.47
CA GLU A 59 17.80 5.36 1.31
C GLU A 59 17.70 6.57 0.37
N TYR A 60 16.50 7.12 0.19
CA TYR A 60 16.30 8.38 -0.53
C TYR A 60 16.94 9.57 0.20
N ARG A 61 16.77 9.69 1.52
CA ARG A 61 17.41 10.76 2.31
C ARG A 61 18.93 10.70 2.25
N LYS A 62 19.49 9.50 2.17
CA LYS A 62 20.94 9.27 2.13
C LYS A 62 21.54 9.52 0.75
N ASN A 63 20.90 9.05 -0.33
CA ASN A 63 21.50 9.02 -1.67
C ASN A 63 20.79 9.94 -2.69
N GLY A 64 19.67 10.55 -2.32
CA GLY A 64 18.96 11.54 -3.15
C GLY A 64 18.61 11.02 -4.55
N SER A 65 19.01 11.77 -5.57
CA SER A 65 18.75 11.46 -6.98
C SER A 65 19.37 10.14 -7.44
N ASP A 66 20.52 9.75 -6.90
CA ASP A 66 21.20 8.52 -7.31
C ASP A 66 20.37 7.28 -6.95
N PHE A 67 19.66 7.33 -5.82
CA PHE A 67 18.68 6.30 -5.46
C PHE A 67 17.55 6.23 -6.50
N VAL A 68 17.01 7.38 -6.93
CA VAL A 68 15.91 7.43 -7.92
C VAL A 68 16.36 6.86 -9.26
N VAL A 69 17.55 7.24 -9.73
CA VAL A 69 18.13 6.71 -10.98
C VAL A 69 18.33 5.20 -10.90
N LYS A 70 18.84 4.68 -9.77
CA LYS A 70 18.96 3.23 -9.56
C LYS A 70 17.60 2.52 -9.57
N ALA A 71 16.60 3.08 -8.89
CA ALA A 71 15.25 2.54 -8.85
C ALA A 71 14.54 2.53 -10.21
N MET A 72 14.80 3.54 -11.05
CA MET A 72 14.24 3.60 -12.40
C MET A 72 14.91 2.61 -13.37
N ASN A 73 16.21 2.34 -13.18
CA ASN A 73 16.98 1.47 -14.08
C ASN A 73 17.02 0.00 -13.64
N SER A 74 16.47 -0.34 -12.48
CA SER A 74 16.42 -1.72 -11.98
C SER A 74 15.04 -2.06 -11.45
N SER A 75 14.42 -3.09 -12.03
CA SER A 75 13.11 -3.60 -11.60
C SER A 75 13.14 -4.26 -10.21
N GLN A 76 14.30 -4.78 -9.77
CA GLN A 76 14.43 -5.54 -8.52
C GLN A 76 14.94 -4.69 -7.34
N TYR A 77 15.61 -3.57 -7.61
CA TYR A 77 16.32 -2.79 -6.58
C TYR A 77 15.43 -2.41 -5.38
N LEU A 78 14.21 -1.93 -5.64
CA LEU A 78 13.28 -1.54 -4.57
C LEU A 78 12.78 -2.77 -3.79
N GLU A 79 12.62 -3.92 -4.44
CA GLU A 79 12.19 -5.15 -3.79
C GLU A 79 13.28 -5.70 -2.86
N ASP A 80 14.54 -5.61 -3.28
CA ASP A 80 15.69 -6.08 -2.52
C ASP A 80 15.89 -5.27 -1.24
N ILE A 81 15.91 -3.94 -1.35
CA ILE A 81 16.11 -3.07 -0.18
C ILE A 81 14.95 -3.24 0.82
N THR A 82 13.71 -3.39 0.33
CA THR A 82 12.54 -3.57 1.18
C THR A 82 12.46 -4.97 1.78
N GLY A 83 13.16 -5.95 1.20
CA GLY A 83 13.11 -7.35 1.59
C GLY A 83 11.86 -8.06 1.07
N LEU A 84 11.27 -7.54 -0.01
CA LEU A 84 10.18 -8.14 -0.74
C LEU A 84 10.67 -9.32 -1.59
N SER A 85 11.86 -9.25 -2.20
CA SER A 85 12.45 -10.36 -2.96
C SER A 85 12.54 -11.63 -2.12
N LYS A 86 13.11 -11.53 -0.91
CA LYS A 86 13.18 -12.64 0.06
C LYS A 86 11.80 -13.18 0.47
N LEU A 87 10.79 -12.31 0.53
CA LEU A 87 9.43 -12.75 0.85
C LEU A 87 8.87 -13.59 -0.30
N MET A 88 9.09 -13.16 -1.54
CA MET A 88 8.63 -13.87 -2.73
C MET A 88 9.34 -15.22 -2.86
N GLU A 89 10.66 -15.27 -2.68
CA GLU A 89 11.44 -16.52 -2.68
C GLU A 89 10.88 -17.53 -1.68
N ASN A 90 10.61 -17.11 -0.44
CA ASN A 90 10.05 -17.99 0.59
C ASN A 90 8.64 -18.47 0.27
N ILE A 91 7.88 -17.76 -0.56
CA ILE A 91 6.52 -18.15 -0.96
C ILE A 91 6.56 -19.08 -2.19
N THR A 92 7.55 -18.91 -3.07
CA THR A 92 7.69 -19.70 -4.30
C THR A 92 8.59 -20.92 -4.15
N GLY A 93 9.35 -21.03 -3.05
CA GLY A 93 10.37 -22.04 -2.81
C GLY A 93 9.93 -23.30 -2.06
N ASP A 94 8.62 -23.50 -1.85
CA ASP A 94 8.05 -24.73 -1.27
C ASP A 94 7.66 -25.74 -2.37
N GLU A 95 8.62 -26.14 -3.21
CA GLU A 95 8.63 -27.43 -3.92
C GLU A 95 9.80 -28.30 -3.42
#